data_AF-A0A0K8RG21-F1
#
_entry.id   AF-A0A0K8RG21-F1
#
_cell.length_a   1.000
_cell.length_b   1.000
_cell.length_c   1.000
_cell.angle_alpha   90.00
_cell.angle_beta   90.00
_cell.angle_gamma   90.00
#
_symmetry.space_group_name_H-M   'P 1'
#
loop_
_entity.id
_entity.type
_entity.pdbx_description
1 polymer ?
#
loop_
_entity_poly.entity_id
_entity_poly.type
_entity_poly.pdbx_seq_one_letter_code
_entity_poly.pdbx_strand_id
1 'polypeptide(L)'
;MSKSNAFLEVPDDSEAPFESLFLQANAEFKNLVQTLAAESADTKTKPIKPSPGFCIKLRDTDGSKLFINVCHTPELPEPREISEEELIQILESEDPTSYRVPLSLGLPHEELDKGGNPCKAFDVIINDAFFRKIESNELFRTFVITVAIDGIEDKYGASPDRESYTVLKNRRYVGSMPDHHIQNRKGPLIAELDTKPKAEDRQPSGTGRRSPSHST
;
A
#
# COMPACT_ATOMS: atom_id res chain seq x y z
N MET A 1 34.90 11.47 63.88
CA MET A 1 35.25 10.97 62.53
C MET A 1 34.06 10.15 62.03
N SER A 2 33.20 10.71 61.18
CA SER A 2 33.20 10.51 59.70
C SER A 2 33.03 9.02 59.34
N LYS A 3 32.06 8.52 58.56
CA LYS A 3 31.09 9.15 57.64
C LYS A 3 29.81 8.29 57.49
N SER A 4 28.79 8.99 57.04
CA SER A 4 27.56 8.56 56.35
C SER A 4 27.68 7.35 55.42
N ASN A 5 26.57 6.62 55.26
CA ASN A 5 25.73 6.73 54.07
C ASN A 5 24.38 6.05 54.31
N ALA A 6 23.33 6.88 54.37
CA ALA A 6 21.96 6.45 54.18
C ALA A 6 21.82 6.07 52.69
N PHE A 7 21.67 4.78 52.42
CA PHE A 7 21.24 4.32 51.12
C PHE A 7 19.73 4.53 51.08
N LEU A 8 19.30 5.55 50.34
CA LEU A 8 17.91 5.78 50.01
C LEU A 8 17.51 4.64 49.06
N GLU A 9 16.77 3.65 49.56
CA GLU A 9 16.07 2.72 48.68
C GLU A 9 15.06 3.53 47.88
N VAL A 10 15.38 3.77 46.61
CA VAL A 10 14.44 4.29 45.63
C VAL A 10 13.48 3.15 45.34
N PRO A 11 12.17 3.29 45.61
CA PRO A 11 11.20 2.30 45.18
C PRO A 11 11.24 2.22 43.66
N ASP A 12 11.55 1.03 43.14
CA ASP A 12 11.50 0.72 41.71
C ASP A 12 10.03 0.50 41.30
N ASP A 13 9.24 1.58 41.33
CA ASP A 13 7.79 1.58 41.09
C ASP A 13 7.42 2.29 39.77
N SER A 14 8.08 1.99 38.64
CA SER A 14 7.65 2.62 37.37
C SER A 14 7.80 1.86 36.03
N GLU A 15 8.13 0.56 36.02
CA GLU A 15 8.11 -0.22 34.76
C GLU A 15 6.72 -0.85 34.46
N ALA A 16 5.84 -0.96 35.46
CA ALA A 16 4.52 -1.60 35.33
C ALA A 16 3.46 -0.90 34.44
N PRO A 17 3.47 0.42 34.18
CA PRO A 17 2.43 1.05 33.35
C PRO A 17 2.57 0.74 31.86
N PHE A 18 3.81 0.64 31.36
CA PHE A 18 4.08 0.45 29.94
C PHE A 18 4.11 -1.03 29.56
N GLU A 19 4.59 -1.91 30.43
CA GLU A 19 4.65 -3.34 30.13
C GLU A 19 3.24 -3.93 29.96
N SER A 20 2.30 -3.56 30.84
CA SER A 20 0.89 -3.92 30.71
C SER A 20 0.26 -3.38 29.44
N LEU A 21 0.55 -2.12 29.09
CA LEU A 21 0.08 -1.49 27.85
C LEU A 21 0.63 -2.20 26.61
N PHE A 22 1.90 -2.59 26.62
CA PHE A 22 2.56 -3.27 25.51
C PHE A 22 2.07 -4.72 25.36
N LEU A 23 1.86 -5.42 26.48
CA LEU A 23 1.23 -6.74 26.52
C LEU A 23 -0.20 -6.70 25.99
N GLN A 24 -0.97 -5.68 26.37
CA GLN A 24 -2.32 -5.48 25.86
C GLN A 24 -2.33 -5.16 24.36
N ALA A 25 -1.49 -4.22 23.91
CA ALA A 25 -1.35 -3.91 22.48
C ALA A 25 -0.91 -5.14 21.66
N ASN A 26 0.02 -5.95 22.19
CA ASN A 26 0.43 -7.19 21.54
C ASN A 26 -0.68 -8.24 21.50
N ALA A 27 -1.50 -8.34 22.54
CA ALA A 27 -2.64 -9.26 22.57
C ALA A 27 -3.75 -8.80 21.60
N GLU A 28 -4.03 -7.50 21.55
CA GLU A 28 -4.97 -6.89 20.61
C GLU A 28 -4.47 -7.08 19.17
N PHE A 29 -3.18 -6.84 18.90
CA PHE A 29 -2.57 -7.08 17.60
C PHE A 29 -2.61 -8.55 17.19
N LYS A 30 -2.30 -9.48 18.11
CA LYS A 30 -2.41 -10.92 17.84
C LYS A 30 -3.84 -11.34 17.53
N ASN A 31 -4.83 -10.86 18.28
CA ASN A 31 -6.24 -11.13 18.00
C ASN A 31 -6.69 -10.53 16.66
N LEU A 32 -6.23 -9.33 16.32
CA LEU A 32 -6.49 -8.70 15.03
C LEU A 32 -5.88 -9.54 13.90
N VAL A 33 -4.60 -9.91 14.01
CA VAL A 33 -3.91 -10.76 13.02
C VAL A 33 -4.60 -12.12 12.90
N GLN A 34 -5.05 -12.72 14.00
CA GLN A 34 -5.74 -14.00 13.99
C GLN A 34 -7.14 -13.91 13.38
N THR A 35 -7.85 -12.80 13.61
CA THR A 35 -9.15 -12.51 12.98
C THR A 35 -8.97 -12.27 11.48
N LEU A 36 -7.98 -11.46 11.08
CA LEU A 36 -7.63 -11.25 9.67
C LEU A 36 -7.16 -12.53 8.99
N ALA A 37 -6.41 -13.39 9.70
CA ALA A 37 -6.00 -14.71 9.20
C ALA A 37 -7.21 -15.64 9.00
N ALA A 38 -8.18 -15.60 9.92
CA ALA A 38 -9.43 -16.35 9.79
C ALA A 38 -10.34 -15.81 8.67
N GLU A 39 -10.41 -14.49 8.48
CA GLU A 39 -11.13 -13.85 7.37
C GLU A 39 -10.45 -14.10 6.02
N SER A 40 -9.11 -14.18 5.99
CA SER A 40 -8.36 -14.52 4.79
C SER A 40 -8.39 -16.03 4.46
N ALA A 41 -8.78 -16.89 5.39
CA ALA A 41 -9.04 -18.30 5.09
C ALA A 41 -10.22 -18.51 4.11
N ASP A 42 -11.12 -17.52 3.94
CA ASP A 42 -12.17 -17.51 2.91
C ASP A 42 -11.90 -16.49 1.79
N THR A 43 -10.64 -16.06 1.58
CA THR A 43 -10.29 -15.28 0.37
C THR A 43 -10.33 -16.18 -0.86
N LYS A 44 -11.53 -16.33 -1.42
CA LYS A 44 -11.74 -16.95 -2.72
C LYS A 44 -10.88 -16.24 -3.75
N THR A 45 -9.92 -16.94 -4.31
CA THR A 45 -9.22 -16.46 -5.51
C THR A 45 -10.09 -16.74 -6.72
N LYS A 46 -10.06 -15.86 -7.71
CA LYS A 46 -10.70 -16.08 -8.99
C LYS A 46 -9.64 -16.06 -10.10
N PRO A 47 -9.69 -17.00 -11.04
CA PRO A 47 -8.84 -16.94 -12.22
C PRO A 47 -9.27 -15.78 -13.11
N ILE A 48 -8.29 -15.10 -13.69
CA ILE A 48 -8.51 -13.99 -14.62
C ILE A 48 -7.72 -14.22 -15.90
N LYS A 49 -8.17 -13.62 -17.00
CA LYS A 49 -7.44 -13.62 -18.28
C LYS A 49 -7.14 -12.18 -18.69
N PRO A 50 -5.98 -11.63 -18.28
CA PRO A 50 -5.56 -10.30 -18.70
C PRO A 50 -5.35 -10.22 -20.20
N SER A 51 -5.51 -9.03 -20.76
CA SER A 51 -5.11 -8.71 -22.13
C SER A 51 -3.73 -8.03 -22.13
N PRO A 52 -2.84 -8.36 -23.08
CA PRO A 52 -1.57 -7.66 -23.23
C PRO A 52 -1.73 -6.17 -23.58
N GLY A 53 -1.04 -5.31 -22.85
CA GLY A 53 -1.03 -3.86 -23.04
C GLY A 53 0.23 -3.38 -23.75
N PHE A 54 1.32 -3.17 -23.02
CA PHE A 54 2.63 -2.84 -23.59
C PHE A 54 3.75 -3.52 -22.81
N CYS A 55 4.91 -3.67 -23.43
CA CYS A 55 6.07 -4.30 -22.82
C CYS A 55 7.20 -3.29 -22.67
N ILE A 56 7.82 -3.30 -21.51
CA ILE A 56 8.94 -2.44 -21.14
C ILE A 56 10.17 -3.32 -21.05
N LYS A 57 11.27 -2.88 -21.67
CA LYS A 57 12.59 -3.49 -21.51
C LYS A 57 13.43 -2.61 -20.59
N LEU A 58 13.96 -3.23 -19.54
CA LEU A 58 14.91 -2.61 -18.61
C LEU A 58 16.17 -3.46 -18.51
N ARG A 59 17.14 -2.96 -17.74
CA ARG A 59 18.27 -3.76 -17.26
C ARG A 59 18.24 -3.76 -15.74
N ASP A 60 18.63 -4.86 -15.14
CA ASP A 60 18.93 -4.88 -13.71
C ASP A 60 20.33 -4.27 -13.45
N THR A 61 20.62 -3.94 -12.21
CA THR A 61 21.92 -3.46 -11.73
C THR A 61 23.08 -4.42 -12.04
N ASP A 62 22.80 -5.72 -12.14
CA ASP A 62 23.77 -6.75 -12.54
C ASP A 62 24.03 -6.79 -14.07
N GLY A 63 23.37 -5.92 -14.84
CA GLY A 63 23.46 -5.82 -16.29
C GLY A 63 22.57 -6.79 -17.07
N SER A 64 21.88 -7.71 -16.37
CA SER A 64 20.94 -8.64 -16.99
C SER A 64 19.72 -7.91 -17.54
N LYS A 65 19.09 -8.52 -18.54
CA LYS A 65 17.91 -7.95 -19.19
C LYS A 65 16.66 -8.43 -18.46
N LEU A 66 15.74 -7.51 -18.23
CA LEU A 66 14.40 -7.84 -17.74
C LEU A 66 13.32 -7.14 -18.53
N PHE A 67 12.14 -7.72 -18.50
CA PHE A 67 10.96 -7.21 -19.16
C PHE A 67 9.80 -7.06 -18.18
N ILE A 68 9.02 -6.01 -18.35
CA ILE A 68 7.77 -5.80 -17.62
C ILE A 68 6.64 -5.77 -18.65
N ASN A 69 5.75 -6.73 -18.59
CA ASN A 69 4.54 -6.80 -19.40
C ASN A 69 3.40 -6.10 -18.65
N VAL A 70 3.06 -4.88 -19.05
CA VAL A 70 1.88 -4.19 -18.53
C VAL A 70 0.67 -4.74 -19.25
N CYS A 71 -0.16 -5.48 -18.51
CA CYS A 71 -1.39 -6.11 -18.94
C CYS A 71 -2.59 -5.44 -18.26
N HIS A 72 -3.79 -5.74 -18.74
CA HIS A 72 -5.00 -5.13 -18.18
C HIS A 72 -6.18 -6.11 -18.12
N THR A 73 -7.08 -5.89 -17.17
CA THR A 73 -8.30 -6.67 -16.99
C THR A 73 -9.42 -5.79 -16.40
N PRO A 74 -10.70 -6.01 -16.73
CA PRO A 74 -11.80 -5.31 -16.07
C PRO A 74 -12.06 -5.83 -14.64
N GLU A 75 -11.39 -6.92 -14.24
CA GLU A 75 -11.63 -7.59 -12.97
C GLU A 75 -10.93 -6.96 -11.76
N LEU A 76 -9.96 -6.08 -12.01
CA LEU A 76 -9.29 -5.29 -10.97
C LEU A 76 -10.07 -3.99 -10.72
N PRO A 77 -10.08 -3.48 -9.47
CA PRO A 77 -10.71 -2.19 -9.17
C PRO A 77 -9.97 -1.05 -9.86
N GLU A 78 -10.73 -0.02 -10.26
CA GLU A 78 -10.18 1.24 -10.78
C GLU A 78 -9.53 2.05 -9.64
N PRO A 79 -8.43 2.76 -9.91
CA PRO A 79 -7.93 3.77 -8.98
C PRO A 79 -8.90 4.97 -8.91
N ARG A 80 -8.69 5.83 -7.91
CA ARG A 80 -9.39 7.11 -7.82
C ARG A 80 -9.17 7.91 -9.11
N GLU A 81 -10.25 8.43 -9.70
CA GLU A 81 -10.11 9.30 -10.85
C GLU A 81 -9.57 10.67 -10.41
N ILE A 82 -8.42 11.07 -10.97
CA ILE A 82 -7.73 12.34 -10.69
C ILE A 82 -7.20 12.95 -11.99
N SER A 83 -7.01 14.28 -12.01
CA SER A 83 -6.40 14.98 -13.15
C SER A 83 -4.86 14.81 -13.20
N GLU A 84 -4.22 15.26 -14.27
CA GLU A 84 -2.74 15.33 -14.33
C GLU A 84 -2.21 16.34 -13.31
N GLU A 85 -2.87 17.49 -13.20
CA GLU A 85 -2.51 18.55 -12.26
C GLU A 85 -2.63 18.07 -10.81
N GLU A 86 -3.68 17.32 -10.50
CA GLU A 86 -3.85 16.72 -9.18
C GLU A 86 -2.78 15.65 -8.91
N LEU A 87 -2.41 14.83 -9.90
CA LEU A 87 -1.32 13.88 -9.74
C LEU A 87 0.00 14.59 -9.43
N ILE A 88 0.33 15.67 -10.14
CA ILE A 88 1.54 16.47 -9.88
C ILE A 88 1.51 17.03 -8.46
N GLN A 89 0.39 17.63 -8.04
CA GLN A 89 0.24 18.16 -6.69
C GLN A 89 0.44 17.09 -5.62
N ILE A 90 -0.08 15.88 -5.83
CA ILE A 90 0.13 14.76 -4.91
C ILE A 90 1.60 14.37 -4.84
N LEU A 91 2.27 14.24 -5.99
CA LEU A 91 3.69 13.88 -6.05
C LEU A 91 4.62 14.93 -5.41
N GLU A 92 4.22 16.20 -5.40
CA GLU A 92 4.96 17.31 -4.75
C GLU A 92 4.53 17.56 -3.30
N SER A 93 3.49 16.89 -2.81
CA SER A 93 2.95 17.09 -1.47
C SER A 93 3.79 16.42 -0.38
N GLU A 94 3.48 16.75 0.88
CA GLU A 94 4.09 16.09 2.04
C GLU A 94 3.67 14.60 2.17
N ASP A 95 2.56 14.19 1.55
CA ASP A 95 2.10 12.80 1.50
C ASP A 95 1.85 12.33 0.04
N PRO A 96 2.92 11.94 -0.67
CA PRO A 96 2.81 11.41 -2.03
C PRO A 96 2.18 10.01 -2.10
N THR A 97 1.90 9.38 -0.95
CA THR A 97 1.29 8.03 -0.89
C THR A 97 -0.24 8.04 -0.89
N SER A 98 -0.83 9.23 -0.87
CA SER A 98 -2.28 9.45 -0.85
C SER A 98 -2.98 8.97 -2.14
N TYR A 99 -2.27 8.89 -3.27
CA TYR A 99 -2.79 8.26 -4.49
C TYR A 99 -2.32 6.81 -4.63
N ARG A 100 -3.27 5.88 -4.74
CA ARG A 100 -3.00 4.44 -4.84
C ARG A 100 -3.55 3.87 -6.14
N VAL A 101 -2.73 3.10 -6.83
CA VAL A 101 -3.12 2.34 -8.02
C VAL A 101 -3.20 0.85 -7.67
N PRO A 102 -4.40 0.24 -7.74
CA PRO A 102 -4.53 -1.20 -7.64
C PRO A 102 -3.82 -1.88 -8.81
N LEU A 103 -2.87 -2.77 -8.50
CA LEU A 103 -2.21 -3.61 -9.49
C LEU A 103 -2.01 -5.02 -8.95
N SER A 104 -1.85 -5.98 -9.87
CA SER A 104 -1.44 -7.35 -9.54
C SER A 104 -0.09 -7.64 -10.17
N LEU A 105 0.82 -8.21 -9.37
CA LEU A 105 2.14 -8.64 -9.80
C LEU A 105 2.16 -10.16 -9.96
N GLY A 106 2.29 -10.62 -11.21
CA GLY A 106 2.48 -12.02 -11.56
C GLY A 106 3.82 -12.55 -11.10
N LEU A 107 3.94 -13.88 -10.99
CA LEU A 107 5.23 -14.51 -10.67
C LEU A 107 6.24 -14.22 -11.79
N PRO A 108 7.53 -14.02 -11.46
CA PRO A 108 8.56 -13.91 -12.47
C PRO A 108 8.62 -15.18 -13.31
N HIS A 109 8.80 -15.02 -14.62
CA HIS A 109 9.03 -16.12 -15.54
C HIS A 109 10.30 -15.90 -16.35
N GLU A 110 10.98 -17.01 -16.67
CA GLU A 110 12.22 -17.01 -17.45
C GLU A 110 11.90 -17.09 -18.94
N GLU A 111 12.54 -16.22 -19.72
CA GLU A 111 12.29 -16.05 -21.14
C GLU A 111 13.61 -15.92 -21.90
N LEU A 112 13.53 -16.03 -23.22
CA LEU A 112 14.67 -15.77 -24.11
C LEU A 112 14.47 -14.45 -24.86
N ASP A 113 15.51 -13.62 -24.86
CA ASP A 113 15.53 -12.43 -25.68
C ASP A 113 15.70 -12.76 -27.18
N LYS A 114 15.65 -11.74 -28.05
CA LYS A 114 15.82 -11.94 -29.50
C LYS A 114 17.18 -12.55 -29.90
N GLY A 115 18.19 -12.43 -29.04
CA GLY A 115 19.51 -13.02 -29.23
C GLY A 115 19.66 -14.41 -28.61
N GLY A 116 18.61 -14.95 -28.00
CA GLY A 116 18.63 -16.24 -27.32
C GLY A 116 19.23 -16.21 -25.92
N ASN A 117 19.44 -15.02 -25.34
CA ASN A 117 19.96 -14.92 -23.97
C ASN A 117 18.82 -15.02 -22.95
N PRO A 118 19.03 -15.73 -21.82
CA PRO A 118 18.07 -15.74 -20.72
C PRO A 118 17.79 -14.35 -20.17
N CYS A 119 16.52 -14.09 -19.87
CA CYS A 119 16.04 -12.86 -19.25
C CYS A 119 14.82 -13.16 -18.37
N LYS A 120 14.54 -12.28 -17.42
CA LYS A 120 13.31 -12.37 -16.60
C LYS A 120 12.21 -11.51 -17.21
N ALA A 121 10.98 -11.97 -17.09
CA ALA A 121 9.80 -11.18 -17.40
C ALA A 121 8.84 -11.17 -16.19
N PHE A 122 8.18 -10.03 -16.00
CA PHE A 122 7.22 -9.78 -14.92
C PHE A 122 5.92 -9.27 -15.53
N ASP A 123 4.79 -9.78 -15.05
CA ASP A 123 3.49 -9.32 -15.51
C ASP A 123 2.87 -8.38 -14.47
N VAL A 124 2.58 -7.15 -14.89
CA VAL A 124 1.90 -6.15 -14.07
C VAL A 124 0.53 -5.91 -14.65
N ILE A 125 -0.51 -6.28 -13.91
CA ILE A 125 -1.89 -6.24 -14.38
C ILE A 125 -2.60 -5.09 -13.69
N ILE A 126 -3.24 -4.21 -14.47
CA ILE A 126 -4.04 -3.08 -13.99
C ILE A 126 -5.48 -3.15 -14.51
N ASN A 127 -6.34 -2.24 -14.07
CA ASN A 127 -7.70 -2.16 -14.59
C ASN A 127 -7.75 -1.67 -16.06
N ASP A 128 -8.69 -2.19 -16.85
CA ASP A 128 -8.94 -1.84 -18.26
C ASP A 128 -9.17 -0.34 -18.53
N ALA A 129 -10.05 0.31 -17.76
CA ALA A 129 -10.35 1.73 -17.93
C ALA A 129 -9.13 2.59 -17.58
N PHE A 130 -8.42 2.23 -16.52
CA PHE A 130 -7.18 2.89 -16.15
C PHE A 130 -6.07 2.67 -17.20
N PHE A 131 -5.99 1.48 -17.79
CA PHE A 131 -5.06 1.20 -18.89
C PHE A 131 -5.30 2.13 -20.09
N ARG A 132 -6.55 2.36 -20.48
CA ARG A 132 -6.88 3.30 -21.58
C ARG A 132 -6.39 4.71 -21.27
N LYS A 133 -6.54 5.16 -20.03
CA LYS A 133 -6.04 6.48 -19.59
C LYS A 133 -4.53 6.58 -19.78
N ILE A 134 -3.77 5.60 -19.28
CA ILE A 134 -2.30 5.65 -19.35
C ILE A 134 -1.77 5.45 -20.77
N GLU A 135 -2.53 4.81 -21.66
CA GLU A 135 -2.13 4.66 -23.07
C GLU A 135 -2.08 6.01 -23.80
N SER A 136 -3.01 6.91 -23.48
CA SER A 136 -3.07 8.27 -24.05
C SER A 136 -2.34 9.34 -23.24
N ASN A 137 -1.84 9.02 -22.05
CA ASN A 137 -1.34 10.00 -21.08
C ASN A 137 0.06 9.64 -20.60
N GLU A 138 1.06 10.42 -21.02
CA GLU A 138 2.46 10.11 -20.74
C GLU A 138 2.84 10.25 -19.26
N LEU A 139 2.23 11.19 -18.54
CA LEU A 139 2.46 11.38 -17.10
C LEU A 139 1.98 10.15 -16.32
N PHE A 140 0.73 9.73 -16.53
CA PHE A 140 0.19 8.54 -15.87
C PHE A 140 0.90 7.26 -16.32
N ARG A 141 1.31 7.17 -17.58
CA ARG A 141 2.11 6.04 -18.06
C ARG A 141 3.42 5.95 -17.28
N THR A 142 4.15 7.05 -17.18
CA THR A 142 5.43 7.10 -16.46
C THR A 142 5.24 6.76 -14.98
N PHE A 143 4.22 7.34 -14.34
CA PHE A 143 3.87 7.03 -12.96
C PHE A 143 3.60 5.52 -12.75
N VAL A 144 2.79 4.89 -13.60
CA VAL A 144 2.51 3.44 -13.48
C VAL A 144 3.75 2.59 -13.70
N ILE A 145 4.64 3.01 -14.61
CA ILE A 145 5.92 2.31 -14.82
C ILE A 145 6.78 2.39 -13.55
N THR A 146 6.86 3.56 -12.91
CA THR A 146 7.57 3.72 -11.64
C THR A 146 6.98 2.84 -10.54
N VAL A 147 5.66 2.88 -10.33
CA VAL A 147 4.99 2.04 -9.34
C VAL A 147 5.16 0.54 -9.64
N ALA A 148 5.18 0.15 -10.91
CA ALA A 148 5.44 -1.23 -11.32
C ALA A 148 6.88 -1.67 -10.96
N ILE A 149 7.87 -0.80 -11.20
CA ILE A 149 9.26 -1.07 -10.82
C ILE A 149 9.36 -1.19 -9.29
N ASP A 150 8.84 -0.21 -8.54
CA ASP A 150 8.82 -0.24 -7.07
C ASP A 150 8.22 -1.55 -6.54
N GLY A 151 7.05 -1.94 -7.05
CA GLY A 151 6.39 -3.16 -6.62
C GLY A 151 7.18 -4.43 -6.97
N ILE A 152 7.91 -4.46 -8.08
CA ILE A 152 8.76 -5.59 -8.46
C ILE A 152 10.01 -5.65 -7.58
N GLU A 153 10.64 -4.52 -7.30
CA GLU A 153 11.78 -4.42 -6.37
C GLU A 153 11.37 -4.90 -4.98
N ASP A 154 10.28 -4.37 -4.44
CA ASP A 154 9.78 -4.72 -3.10
C ASP A 154 9.39 -6.20 -2.98
N LYS A 155 8.70 -6.75 -3.99
CA LYS A 155 8.14 -8.10 -3.91
C LYS A 155 9.13 -9.20 -4.28
N TYR A 156 10.04 -8.94 -5.22
CA TYR A 156 10.93 -9.96 -5.79
C TYR A 156 12.41 -9.67 -5.59
N GLY A 157 12.78 -8.52 -5.02
CA GLY A 157 14.17 -8.16 -4.76
C GLY A 157 15.01 -7.93 -6.02
N ALA A 158 14.36 -7.69 -7.17
CA ALA A 158 15.07 -7.20 -8.36
C ALA A 158 15.51 -5.75 -8.15
N SER A 159 16.45 -5.25 -8.95
CA SER A 159 16.84 -3.84 -8.90
C SER A 159 16.97 -3.24 -10.31
N PRO A 160 15.84 -3.09 -11.04
CA PRO A 160 15.84 -2.51 -12.37
C PRO A 160 16.41 -1.07 -12.37
N ASP A 161 17.20 -0.74 -13.38
CA ASP A 161 17.61 0.64 -13.66
C ASP A 161 16.36 1.50 -13.93
N ARG A 162 16.07 2.39 -12.99
CA ARG A 162 14.91 3.29 -12.99
C ARG A 162 15.05 4.43 -14.00
N GLU A 163 16.27 4.81 -14.35
CA GLU A 163 16.54 5.95 -15.23
C GLU A 163 16.44 5.56 -16.71
N SER A 164 16.66 4.28 -17.03
CA SER A 164 16.75 3.80 -18.41
C SER A 164 15.82 2.62 -18.70
N TYR A 165 14.71 2.91 -19.38
CA TYR A 165 13.83 1.89 -19.93
C TYR A 165 13.45 2.15 -21.39
N THR A 166 13.00 1.11 -22.09
CA THR A 166 12.47 1.22 -23.45
C THR A 166 11.11 0.54 -23.54
N VAL A 167 10.08 1.30 -23.87
CA VAL A 167 8.79 0.72 -24.26
C VAL A 167 8.92 0.12 -25.66
N LEU A 168 8.62 -1.17 -25.81
CA LEU A 168 8.76 -1.90 -27.06
C LEU A 168 7.61 -1.55 -28.02
N LYS A 169 7.95 -1.13 -29.24
CA LYS A 169 6.94 -0.72 -30.25
C LYS A 169 6.26 -1.90 -30.95
N ASN A 170 6.99 -2.99 -31.18
CA ASN A 170 6.54 -4.11 -32.01
C ASN A 170 6.30 -5.40 -31.22
N ARG A 171 6.26 -5.31 -29.89
CA ARG A 171 6.04 -6.46 -29.01
C ARG A 171 5.32 -5.97 -27.76
N ARG A 172 4.07 -6.39 -27.57
CA ARG A 172 3.23 -6.00 -26.42
C ARG A 172 3.42 -6.89 -25.21
N TYR A 173 4.00 -8.08 -25.40
CA TYR A 173 4.23 -9.08 -24.36
C TYR A 173 5.48 -9.91 -24.69
N VAL A 174 6.29 -10.22 -23.69
CA VAL A 174 7.41 -11.17 -23.76
C VAL A 174 7.01 -12.43 -22.99
N GLY A 175 7.05 -13.56 -23.68
CA GLY A 175 6.73 -14.87 -23.15
C GLY A 175 5.36 -15.41 -23.55
N SER A 176 4.91 -16.43 -22.82
CA SER A 176 3.53 -16.93 -22.86
C SER A 176 2.82 -16.51 -21.58
N MET A 177 1.62 -15.91 -21.70
CA MET A 177 0.86 -15.45 -20.53
C MET A 177 0.47 -16.64 -19.63
N PRO A 178 0.93 -16.68 -18.37
CA PRO A 178 0.55 -17.73 -17.43
C PRO A 178 -0.89 -17.53 -16.93
N ASP A 179 -1.42 -18.53 -16.22
CA ASP A 179 -2.70 -18.38 -15.54
C ASP A 179 -2.57 -17.41 -14.37
N HIS A 180 -3.37 -16.34 -14.38
CA HIS A 180 -3.38 -15.34 -13.34
C HIS A 180 -4.58 -15.52 -12.41
N HIS A 181 -4.38 -15.25 -11.12
CA HIS A 181 -5.43 -15.29 -10.11
C HIS A 181 -5.39 -13.99 -9.31
N ILE A 182 -6.57 -13.46 -9.00
CA ILE A 182 -6.70 -12.32 -8.09
C ILE A 182 -7.60 -12.68 -6.92
N GLN A 183 -7.39 -12.02 -5.79
CA GLN A 183 -8.23 -12.20 -4.62
C GLN A 183 -9.58 -11.54 -4.88
N ASN A 184 -10.67 -12.29 -4.67
CA ASN A 184 -12.03 -11.80 -4.80
C ASN A 184 -12.42 -11.04 -3.52
N ARG A 185 -11.89 -9.83 -3.35
CA ARG A 185 -12.12 -8.99 -2.17
C ARG A 185 -13.15 -7.90 -2.49
N LYS A 186 -14.10 -7.70 -1.57
CA LYS A 186 -15.05 -6.57 -1.60
C LYS A 186 -14.46 -5.43 -0.77
N GLY A 187 -13.65 -4.57 -1.39
CA GLY A 187 -13.13 -3.34 -0.76
C GLY A 187 -11.64 -3.37 -0.35
N PRO A 188 -11.08 -2.21 0.04
CA PRO A 188 -9.68 -2.06 0.42
C PRO A 188 -9.36 -2.77 1.75
N LEU A 189 -8.14 -3.30 1.88
CA LEU A 189 -7.68 -4.01 3.09
C LEU A 189 -7.44 -3.06 4.27
N ILE A 190 -7.14 -1.79 3.99
CA ILE A 190 -6.84 -0.75 4.97
C ILE A 190 -7.84 0.37 4.75
N ALA A 191 -8.67 0.63 5.75
CA ALA A 191 -9.52 1.80 5.84
C ALA A 191 -8.98 2.71 6.94
N GLU A 192 -8.89 4.01 6.67
CA GLU A 192 -8.56 4.99 7.70
C GLU A 192 -9.66 4.97 8.77
N LEU A 193 -9.27 4.85 10.03
CA LEU A 193 -10.19 4.97 11.15
C LEU A 193 -10.55 6.45 11.30
N ASP A 194 -11.80 6.81 11.06
CA ASP A 194 -12.33 8.14 11.40
C ASP A 194 -12.19 8.36 12.92
N THR A 195 -11.12 9.02 13.36
CA THR A 195 -10.97 9.47 14.74
C THR A 195 -11.90 10.66 14.99
N LYS A 196 -13.21 10.39 15.12
CA LYS A 196 -14.13 11.39 15.67
C LYS A 196 -13.89 11.47 17.18
N PRO A 197 -13.51 12.64 17.74
CA PRO A 197 -13.49 12.81 19.18
C PRO A 197 -14.93 12.66 19.71
N LYS A 198 -15.14 11.71 20.62
CA LYS A 198 -16.37 11.66 21.42
C LYS A 198 -16.45 12.95 22.23
N ALA A 199 -17.36 13.83 21.87
CA ALA A 199 -17.76 14.93 22.74
C ALA A 199 -18.41 14.33 23.99
N GLU A 200 -17.74 14.47 25.13
CA GLU A 200 -18.30 14.16 26.44
C GLU A 200 -19.48 15.10 26.73
N ASP A 201 -20.63 14.49 26.98
CA ASP A 201 -21.87 15.15 27.37
C ASP A 201 -21.71 15.71 28.80
N ARG A 202 -21.21 16.95 28.92
CA ARG A 202 -21.22 17.67 30.19
C ARG A 202 -22.61 18.26 30.41
N GLN A 203 -23.44 17.56 31.18
CA GLN A 203 -24.63 18.14 31.78
C GLN A 203 -24.27 19.41 32.58
N PRO A 204 -24.96 20.55 32.37
CA PRO A 204 -24.76 21.73 33.19
C PRO A 204 -25.51 21.55 34.51
N SER A 205 -24.77 21.32 35.60
CA SER A 205 -25.29 21.48 36.96
C SER A 205 -25.57 22.96 37.21
N GLY A 206 -26.84 23.33 37.30
CA GLY A 206 -27.30 24.70 37.55
C GLY A 206 -26.76 25.26 38.88
N THR A 207 -26.14 26.44 38.80
CA THR A 207 -25.86 27.29 39.96
C THR A 207 -26.89 28.43 39.99
N GLY A 208 -27.37 28.79 41.18
CA GLY A 208 -28.21 29.99 41.30
C GLY A 208 -29.03 30.14 42.57
N ARG A 209 -28.39 30.11 43.75
CA ARG A 209 -29.01 30.59 45.00
C ARG A 209 -28.92 32.12 45.04
N ARG A 210 -30.05 32.83 45.02
CA ARG A 210 -30.20 34.22 45.53
C ARG A 210 -31.68 34.54 45.79
N SER A 211 -32.03 34.63 47.06
CA SER A 211 -33.07 35.53 47.61
C SER A 211 -32.34 36.71 48.29
N PRO A 212 -32.97 37.81 48.77
CA PRO A 212 -34.40 38.13 48.86
C PRO A 212 -34.79 39.59 48.46
N SER A 213 -36.10 39.91 48.36
CA SER A 213 -36.66 41.20 48.77
C SER A 213 -38.21 41.17 48.87
N HIS A 214 -38.72 42.01 49.77
CA HIS A 214 -40.09 42.12 50.31
C HIS A 214 -41.20 42.61 49.36
N SER A 215 -42.43 42.19 49.66
CA SER A 215 -43.72 42.93 49.77
C SER A 215 -44.84 41.90 49.53
N THR A 216 -45.92 41.76 50.31
CA THR A 216 -46.59 42.54 51.35
C THR A 216 -47.19 41.57 52.35
#